data_AF-A0A7W6AAD3-F1
#
_entry.id   AF-A0A7W6AAD3-F1
#
_cell.length_a   1.000
_cell.length_b   1.000
_cell.length_c   1.000
_cell.angle_alpha   90.00
_cell.angle_beta   90.00
_cell.angle_gamma   90.00
#
_symmetry.space_group_name_H-M   'P 1'
#
loop_
_entity.id
_entity.type
_entity.pdbx_description
1 polymer ?
#
loop_
_entity_poly.entity_id
_entity_poly.type
_entity_poly.pdbx_seq_one_letter_code
_entity_poly.pdbx_strand_id
1 'polypeptide(L)'
;MTFLAALRCDRIDAPCVLDQPINAQSFTDYVQQCLVPTLSPGDVVIMDNLSSHKKPAVRSAIRAIGARLVFLPPYSPDLNPIEQVFAKLKHLMRKATERSHERTWRRVGTLLDTFTPDECRNYLVNAGYGSA
;
A
#
# COMPACT_ATOMS: atom_id res chain seq x y z
N MET A 1 12.49 -5.50 -8.66
CA MET A 1 12.06 -4.85 -7.42
C MET A 1 10.57 -4.58 -7.47
N THR A 2 9.85 -5.02 -6.44
CA THR A 2 8.43 -4.76 -6.22
C THR A 2 8.32 -3.91 -4.95
N PHE A 3 7.53 -2.83 -4.99
CA PHE A 3 7.25 -2.01 -3.83
C PHE A 3 5.81 -2.24 -3.38
N LEU A 4 5.62 -2.41 -2.08
CA LEU A 4 4.34 -2.59 -1.42
C LEU A 4 4.21 -1.53 -0.33
N ALA A 5 3.00 -1.02 -0.15
CA ALA A 5 2.66 -0.11 0.93
C ALA A 5 1.14 -0.12 1.15
N ALA A 6 0.73 0.47 2.25
CA ALA A 6 -0.64 0.92 2.48
C ALA A 6 -0.71 2.45 2.45
N LEU A 7 -1.90 2.98 2.21
CA LEU A 7 -2.19 4.40 2.29
C LEU A 7 -3.23 4.60 3.40
N ARG A 8 -2.94 5.49 4.35
CA ARG A 8 -3.89 6.01 5.34
C ARG A 8 -4.18 7.48 5.04
N CYS A 9 -5.16 8.05 5.71
CA CYS A 9 -5.56 9.44 5.47
C CYS A 9 -4.53 10.49 5.87
N ASP A 10 -3.47 10.08 6.55
CA ASP A 10 -2.45 10.93 7.14
C ASP A 10 -1.02 10.53 6.73
N ARG A 11 -0.82 9.35 6.11
CA ARG A 11 0.52 8.84 5.78
C ARG A 11 0.50 7.68 4.78
N ILE A 12 1.66 7.42 4.19
CA ILE A 12 1.99 6.11 3.64
C ILE A 12 2.39 5.19 4.79
N ASP A 13 1.86 3.97 4.82
CA ASP A 13 2.03 3.03 5.93
C ASP A 13 2.55 1.68 5.44
N ALA A 14 3.15 0.91 6.34
CA ALA A 14 3.71 -0.42 6.06
C ALA A 14 4.55 -0.55 4.75
N PRO A 15 5.49 0.36 4.44
CA PRO A 15 6.27 0.25 3.22
C PRO A 15 7.19 -0.98 3.23
N CYS A 16 7.24 -1.71 2.13
CA CYS A 16 8.08 -2.90 1.95
C CYS A 16 8.62 -2.98 0.53
N VAL A 17 9.89 -3.39 0.39
CA VAL A 17 10.54 -3.63 -0.89
C VAL A 17 10.89 -5.10 -0.99
N LEU A 18 10.50 -5.72 -2.10
CA LEU A 18 10.85 -7.08 -2.46
C LEU A 18 11.75 -7.09 -3.69
N ASP A 19 12.80 -7.90 -3.69
CA ASP A 19 13.67 -8.06 -4.87
C ASP A 19 13.10 -8.96 -5.95
N GLN A 20 11.97 -9.60 -5.66
CA GLN A 20 11.32 -10.55 -6.54
C GLN A 20 9.92 -10.06 -6.96
N PRO A 21 9.37 -10.61 -8.05
CA PRO A 21 7.95 -10.43 -8.37
C PRO A 21 7.08 -10.91 -7.21
N ILE A 22 5.98 -10.20 -6.99
CA ILE A 22 5.04 -10.61 -5.95
C ILE A 22 4.29 -11.88 -6.35
N ASN A 23 4.03 -12.74 -5.36
CA ASN A 23 3.18 -13.90 -5.46
C ASN A 23 2.28 -14.00 -4.21
N ALA A 24 1.43 -15.03 -4.18
CA ALA A 24 0.52 -15.23 -3.06
C ALA A 24 1.23 -15.38 -1.69
N GLN A 25 2.38 -16.05 -1.65
CA GLN A 25 3.11 -16.29 -0.41
C GLN A 25 3.76 -15.01 0.09
N SER A 26 4.58 -14.36 -0.75
CA SER A 26 5.23 -13.08 -0.42
C SER A 26 4.24 -11.98 -0.06
N PHE A 27 3.05 -11.95 -0.68
CA PHE A 27 2.00 -11.02 -0.26
C PHE A 27 1.42 -11.38 1.12
N THR A 28 1.23 -12.67 1.42
CA THR A 28 0.77 -13.11 2.74
C THR A 28 1.80 -12.74 3.81
N ASP A 29 3.08 -12.95 3.53
CA ASP A 29 4.17 -12.59 4.43
C ASP A 29 4.21 -11.07 4.68
N TYR A 30 4.10 -10.26 3.62
CA TYR A 30 3.96 -8.80 3.73
C TYR A 30 2.79 -8.40 4.63
N VAL A 31 1.62 -9.02 4.43
CA VAL A 31 0.45 -8.70 5.26
C VAL A 31 0.72 -9.02 6.73
N GLN A 32 1.29 -10.18 7.03
CA GLN A 32 1.52 -10.61 8.41
C GLN A 32 2.64 -9.83 9.10
N GLN A 33 3.72 -9.52 8.38
CA GLN A 33 4.95 -8.98 8.95
C GLN A 33 5.03 -7.46 8.86
N CYS A 34 4.38 -6.85 7.88
CA CYS A 34 4.46 -5.40 7.66
C CYS A 34 3.12 -4.71 7.90
N LEU A 35 2.02 -5.19 7.30
CA LEU A 35 0.73 -4.50 7.39
C LEU A 35 0.05 -4.68 8.74
N VAL A 36 -0.16 -5.93 9.17
CA VAL A 36 -0.88 -6.27 10.41
C VAL A 36 -0.34 -5.54 11.65
N PRO A 37 0.99 -5.40 11.84
CA PRO A 37 1.54 -4.62 12.96
C PRO A 37 1.13 -3.14 13.00
N THR A 38 0.67 -2.56 11.88
CA THR A 38 0.24 -1.15 11.83
C THR A 38 -1.27 -0.97 12.01
N LEU A 39 -2.03 -2.07 12.07
CA LEU A 39 -3.49 -2.04 12.18
C LEU A 39 -3.96 -1.94 13.63
N SER A 40 -5.12 -1.33 13.82
CA SER A 40 -5.86 -1.31 15.09
C SER A 40 -7.25 -1.95 14.95
N PRO A 41 -7.85 -2.45 16.04
CA PRO A 41 -9.23 -2.91 16.02
C PRO A 41 -10.18 -1.84 15.44
N GLY A 42 -11.06 -2.25 14.53
CA GLY A 42 -11.98 -1.36 13.84
C GLY A 42 -11.45 -0.75 12.53
N ASP A 43 -10.15 -0.84 12.24
CA ASP A 43 -9.60 -0.44 10.94
C ASP A 43 -10.26 -1.22 9.79
N VAL A 44 -10.36 -0.57 8.63
CA VAL A 44 -10.85 -1.19 7.40
C VAL A 44 -9.71 -1.21 6.39
N VAL A 45 -9.24 -2.41 6.06
CA VAL A 45 -8.27 -2.65 5.00
C VAL A 45 -9.04 -2.84 3.69
N ILE A 46 -8.77 -1.96 2.74
CA ILE A 46 -9.30 -2.03 1.38
C ILE A 46 -8.19 -2.53 0.46
N MET A 47 -8.46 -3.59 -0.29
CA MET A 47 -7.51 -4.16 -1.25
C MET A 47 -8.12 -4.23 -2.65
N ASP A 48 -7.28 -4.16 -3.68
CA ASP A 48 -7.71 -4.51 -5.02
C ASP A 48 -8.19 -5.98 -5.11
N ASN A 49 -8.80 -6.33 -6.23
CA ASN A 49 -9.45 -7.62 -6.40
C ASN A 49 -8.52 -8.75 -6.92
N LEU A 50 -7.18 -8.59 -6.85
CA LEU A 50 -6.22 -9.57 -7.35
C LEU A 50 -6.30 -10.92 -6.62
N SER A 51 -6.02 -12.00 -7.35
CA SER A 51 -6.08 -13.37 -6.79
C SER A 51 -5.05 -13.63 -5.69
N SER A 52 -3.91 -12.95 -5.73
CA SER A 52 -2.88 -12.95 -4.68
C SER A 52 -3.40 -12.43 -3.34
N HIS A 53 -4.34 -11.47 -3.34
CA HIS A 53 -4.86 -10.84 -2.13
C HIS A 53 -5.93 -11.66 -1.43
N LYS A 54 -6.50 -12.67 -2.11
CA LYS A 54 -7.67 -13.43 -1.63
C LYS A 54 -7.30 -14.67 -0.82
N LYS A 55 -6.05 -14.80 -0.36
CA LYS A 55 -5.62 -15.96 0.41
C LYS A 55 -6.34 -16.00 1.77
N PRO A 56 -6.83 -17.17 2.22
CA PRO A 56 -7.48 -17.28 3.53
C PRO A 56 -6.60 -16.73 4.67
N ALA A 57 -5.29 -16.96 4.60
CA ALA A 57 -4.32 -16.48 5.59
C ALA A 57 -4.31 -14.94 5.73
N VAL A 58 -4.43 -14.19 4.62
CA VAL A 58 -4.52 -12.72 4.63
C VAL A 58 -5.74 -12.26 5.43
N ARG A 59 -6.91 -12.84 5.12
CA ARG A 59 -8.16 -12.51 5.82
C ARG A 59 -8.09 -12.85 7.30
N SER A 60 -7.55 -14.03 7.64
CA SER A 60 -7.43 -14.48 9.03
C SER A 60 -6.50 -13.56 9.83
N ALA A 61 -5.36 -13.16 9.26
CA ALA A 61 -4.39 -12.29 9.92
C ALA A 61 -4.99 -10.90 10.22
N ILE A 62 -5.69 -10.30 9.27
CA ILE A 62 -6.33 -8.98 9.46
C ILE A 62 -7.45 -9.06 10.51
N ARG A 63 -8.29 -10.11 10.44
CA ARG A 63 -9.40 -10.28 11.39
C ARG A 63 -8.94 -10.59 12.81
N ALA A 64 -7.77 -11.22 13.00
CA ALA A 64 -7.22 -11.51 14.31
C ALA A 64 -6.94 -10.23 15.14
N ILE A 65 -6.68 -9.10 14.47
CA ILE A 65 -6.53 -7.78 15.11
C ILE A 65 -7.88 -7.08 15.34
N GLY A 66 -8.99 -7.65 14.87
CA GLY A 66 -10.30 -6.99 14.92
C GLY A 66 -10.51 -5.96 13.80
N ALA A 67 -9.67 -5.98 12.76
CA ALA A 67 -9.85 -5.17 11.55
C ALA A 67 -10.74 -5.88 10.52
N ARG A 68 -11.32 -5.11 9.60
CA ARG A 68 -12.15 -5.62 8.50
C ARG A 68 -11.37 -5.60 7.20
N LEU A 69 -11.65 -6.57 6.32
CA LEU A 69 -11.09 -6.64 4.97
C LEU A 69 -12.20 -6.49 3.94
N VAL A 70 -12.07 -5.50 3.06
CA VAL A 70 -12.97 -5.20 1.94
C VAL A 70 -12.18 -5.24 0.64
N PHE A 71 -12.78 -5.80 -0.41
CA PHE A 71 -12.20 -5.81 -1.74
C PHE A 71 -12.91 -4.82 -2.64
N LEU A 72 -12.14 -4.14 -3.48
CA LEU A 72 -12.68 -3.30 -4.55
C LEU A 72 -13.41 -4.16 -5.60
N PRO A 73 -14.40 -3.58 -6.31
CA PRO A 73 -14.97 -4.22 -7.48
C PRO A 73 -13.88 -4.55 -8.53
N PRO A 74 -14.06 -5.61 -9.34
CA PRO A 74 -13.14 -5.90 -10.44
C PRO A 74 -12.99 -4.69 -11.37
N TYR A 75 -11.75 -4.43 -11.81
CA TYR A 75 -11.42 -3.38 -12.79
C TYR A 75 -11.79 -1.95 -12.35
N SER A 76 -11.76 -1.67 -11.04
CA SER A 76 -11.99 -0.32 -10.47
C SER A 76 -10.70 0.31 -9.89
N PRO A 77 -9.68 0.59 -10.72
CA PRO A 77 -8.44 1.23 -10.25
C PRO A 77 -8.66 2.68 -9.80
N ASP A 78 -9.72 3.33 -10.30
CA ASP A 78 -10.18 4.67 -9.88
C ASP A 78 -10.57 4.72 -8.40
N LEU A 79 -11.08 3.61 -7.86
CA LEU A 79 -11.40 3.45 -6.44
C LEU A 79 -10.19 3.04 -5.59
N ASN A 80 -8.99 2.91 -6.18
CA ASN A 80 -7.77 2.56 -5.47
C ASN A 80 -6.83 3.77 -5.31
N PRO A 81 -6.92 4.54 -4.21
CA PRO A 81 -6.20 5.81 -4.07
C PRO A 81 -4.68 5.66 -4.06
N ILE A 82 -4.16 4.50 -3.64
CA ILE A 82 -2.71 4.25 -3.59
C ILE A 82 -2.06 4.21 -4.98
N GLU A 83 -2.84 4.01 -6.05
CA GLU A 83 -2.32 4.08 -7.42
C GLU A 83 -1.78 5.48 -7.75
N GLN A 84 -2.39 6.52 -7.19
CA GLN A 84 -1.92 7.91 -7.36
C GLN A 84 -0.59 8.14 -6.63
N VAL A 85 -0.45 7.58 -5.42
CA VAL A 85 0.83 7.57 -4.68
C VAL A 85 1.91 6.88 -5.51
N PHE A 86 1.63 5.70 -6.06
CA PHE A 86 2.59 4.97 -6.86
C PHE A 86 2.96 5.70 -8.16
N ALA A 87 2.00 6.41 -8.79
CA ALA A 87 2.29 7.24 -9.95
C ALA A 87 3.28 8.38 -9.60
N LYS A 88 3.03 9.12 -8.52
CA LYS A 88 3.95 10.18 -8.04
C LYS A 88 5.31 9.61 -7.63
N LEU A 89 5.35 8.52 -6.87
CA LEU A 89 6.59 7.88 -6.43
C LEU A 89 7.44 7.43 -7.63
N LYS A 90 6.82 6.80 -8.64
CA LYS A 90 7.50 6.41 -9.90
C LYS A 90 8.10 7.62 -10.60
N HIS A 91 7.38 8.75 -10.64
CA HIS A 91 7.90 9.98 -11.23
C HIS A 91 9.13 10.51 -10.47
N LEU A 92 9.06 10.58 -9.14
CA LEU A 92 10.17 11.03 -8.29
C LEU A 92 11.40 10.11 -8.41
N MET A 93 11.19 8.80 -8.47
CA MET A 93 12.25 7.81 -8.67
C MET A 93 12.94 7.96 -10.02
N ARG A 94 12.18 8.19 -11.11
CA ARG A 94 12.76 8.46 -12.44
C ARG A 94 13.62 9.73 -12.43
N LYS A 95 13.18 10.77 -11.73
CA LYS A 95 13.95 12.01 -11.57
C LYS A 95 15.25 11.80 -10.78
N ALA A 96 15.24 10.91 -9.79
CA ALA A 96 16.42 10.62 -8.97
C ALA A 96 17.53 9.85 -9.71
N THR A 97 17.21 9.08 -10.76
CA THR A 97 18.18 8.38 -11.62
C THR A 97 19.18 7.49 -10.86
N GLU A 98 18.73 6.80 -9.81
CA GLU A 98 19.56 5.88 -9.03
C GLU A 98 19.97 4.65 -9.86
N ARG A 99 21.23 4.21 -9.73
CA ARG A 99 21.81 3.12 -10.53
C ARG A 99 22.20 1.87 -9.72
N SER A 100 21.86 1.85 -8.44
CA SER A 100 22.13 0.72 -7.53
C SER A 100 20.85 0.34 -6.79
N HIS A 101 20.64 -0.96 -6.55
CA HIS A 101 19.49 -1.47 -5.78
C HIS A 101 19.45 -0.86 -4.38
N GLU A 102 20.57 -0.87 -3.67
CA GLU A 102 20.66 -0.34 -2.30
C GLU A 102 20.34 1.17 -2.24
N ARG A 103 20.85 1.94 -3.21
CA ARG A 103 20.54 3.37 -3.31
C ARG A 103 19.08 3.61 -3.67
N THR A 104 18.53 2.78 -4.55
CA THR A 104 17.11 2.81 -4.92
C THR A 104 16.23 2.61 -3.68
N TRP A 105 16.56 1.65 -2.81
CA TRP A 105 15.77 1.39 -1.59
C TRP A 105 15.83 2.55 -0.60
N ARG A 106 17.05 3.03 -0.29
CA ARG A 106 17.21 4.21 0.57
C ARG A 106 16.46 5.41 0.00
N ARG A 107 16.53 5.57 -1.33
CA ARG A 107 15.85 6.67 -2.00
C ARG A 107 14.34 6.57 -1.88
N VAL A 108 13.76 5.39 -2.10
CA VAL A 108 12.32 5.14 -1.87
C VAL A 108 11.95 5.58 -0.45
N GLY A 109 12.68 5.11 0.57
CA GLY A 109 12.45 5.52 1.96
C GLY A 109 12.39 7.04 2.14
N THR A 110 13.43 7.77 1.70
CA THR A 110 13.46 9.24 1.81
C THR A 110 12.38 9.96 1.00
N LEU A 111 11.88 9.36 -0.09
CA LEU A 111 10.82 9.95 -0.89
C LEU A 111 9.45 9.77 -0.25
N LEU A 112 9.25 8.72 0.54
CA LEU A 112 8.01 8.52 1.28
C LEU A 112 7.78 9.66 2.29
N ASP A 113 8.84 10.23 2.86
CA ASP A 113 8.75 11.40 3.75
C ASP A 113 8.24 12.68 3.07
N THR A 114 8.16 12.68 1.73
CA THR A 114 7.66 13.84 0.95
C THR A 114 6.13 13.83 0.78
N PHE A 115 5.45 12.76 1.19
CA PHE A 115 3.99 12.65 1.13
C PHE A 115 3.38 13.20 2.42
N THR A 116 2.83 14.40 2.37
CA THR A 116 2.25 15.05 3.54
C THR A 116 0.91 14.43 3.94
N PRO A 117 0.46 14.60 5.20
CA PRO A 117 -0.86 14.14 5.62
C PRO A 117 -2.01 14.69 4.78
N ASP A 118 -1.97 15.98 4.43
CA ASP A 118 -3.00 16.59 3.58
C ASP A 118 -3.00 15.99 2.17
N GLU A 119 -1.82 15.71 1.63
CA GLU A 119 -1.72 15.05 0.33
C GLU A 119 -2.30 13.61 0.38
N CYS A 120 -1.99 12.86 1.43
CA CYS A 120 -2.54 11.51 1.64
C CYS A 120 -4.07 11.53 1.72
N ARG A 121 -4.64 12.49 2.45
CA ARG A 121 -6.08 12.72 2.51
C ARG A 121 -6.67 13.04 1.15
N ASN A 122 -6.02 13.89 0.37
CA ASN A 122 -6.50 14.29 -0.96
C ASN A 122 -6.59 13.10 -1.92
N TYR A 123 -5.66 12.13 -1.84
CA TYR A 123 -5.76 10.90 -2.65
C TYR A 123 -7.02 10.09 -2.34
N LEU A 124 -7.37 9.95 -1.05
CA LEU A 124 -8.60 9.27 -0.62
C LEU A 124 -9.84 10.02 -1.09
N VAL A 125 -9.89 11.35 -0.91
CA VAL A 125 -11.01 12.18 -1.38
C VAL A 125 -11.19 12.04 -2.89
N ASN A 126 -10.10 12.12 -3.66
CA ASN A 126 -10.15 11.99 -5.12
C ASN A 126 -10.64 10.61 -5.58
N ALA A 127 -10.41 9.56 -4.80
CA ALA A 127 -10.91 8.20 -5.07
C ALA A 127 -12.32 7.94 -4.50
N GLY A 128 -13.02 8.98 -4.00
CA GLY A 128 -14.40 8.88 -3.53
C GLY A 128 -14.58 8.48 -2.06
N TYR A 129 -13.50 8.46 -1.25
CA TYR A 129 -13.56 8.18 0.19
C TYR A 129 -13.72 9.43 1.06
N GLY A 130 -13.90 10.59 0.44
CA GLY A 130 -14.30 11.80 1.15
C GLY A 130 -15.74 11.66 1.65
N SER A 131 -15.96 11.91 2.93
CA SER A 131 -17.31 12.03 3.49
C SER A 131 -18.12 13.05 2.70
N ALA A 132 -19.37 12.69 2.37
CA ALA A 132 -20.43 13.64 2.08
C ALA A 132 -20.71 14.53 3.31
#